data_AF-A0A8E0MFT3-F1
#
_entry.id   AF-A0A8E0MFT3-F1
#
_cell.length_a   1.000
_cell.length_b   1.000
_cell.length_c   1.000
_cell.angle_alpha   90.00
_cell.angle_beta   90.00
_cell.angle_gamma   90.00
#
_symmetry.space_group_name_H-M   'P 1'
#
loop_
_entity.id
_entity.type
_entity.pdbx_description
1 polymer ?
#
loop_
_entity_poly.entity_id
_entity_poly.type
_entity_poly.pdbx_seq_one_letter_code
_entity_poly.pdbx_strand_id
1 'polypeptide(L)'
;KLITQLREADVNLRYTGPTKPVVKDSFVAGKTVVITGKFAEFSRPALTKQLEGLGAKVTGSVSKKTDLLIAGDAAGSKLAKAQSLNVPIMNETELLANLKD
;
A
#
# COMPACT_ATOMS: atom_id res chain seq x y z
N LYS A 1 -30.64 -13.15 -41.54
CA LYS A 1 -29.21 -13.23 -41.89
C LYS A 1 -28.42 -12.12 -41.17
N LEU A 2 -28.41 -12.12 -39.83
CA LEU A 2 -27.72 -11.08 -39.02
C LEU A 2 -26.86 -11.68 -37.90
N ILE A 3 -27.11 -12.94 -37.52
CA ILE A 3 -26.38 -13.64 -36.45
C ILE A 3 -25.03 -14.17 -36.95
N THR A 4 -24.87 -14.40 -38.26
CA THR A 4 -23.63 -14.95 -38.82
C THR A 4 -22.52 -13.89 -38.93
N GLN A 5 -22.84 -12.64 -39.26
CA GLN A 5 -21.84 -11.57 -39.40
C GLN A 5 -21.20 -11.14 -38.08
N LEU A 6 -21.91 -11.29 -36.96
CA LEU A 6 -21.39 -10.95 -35.64
C LEU A 6 -20.43 -12.01 -35.06
N ARG A 7 -20.31 -13.17 -35.70
CA ARG A 7 -19.36 -14.23 -35.29
C ARG A 7 -18.02 -14.15 -36.02
N GLU A 8 -17.97 -13.51 -37.19
CA GLU A 8 -16.75 -13.30 -37.98
C GLU A 8 -15.92 -12.09 -37.53
N ALA A 9 -16.56 -11.14 -36.86
CA ALA A 9 -15.83 -10.16 -36.09
C ALA A 9 -15.31 -10.88 -34.84
N ASP A 10 -14.01 -11.09 -34.76
CA ASP A 10 -13.24 -11.53 -33.58
C ASP A 10 -13.36 -10.48 -32.46
N VAL A 11 -14.60 -10.21 -32.03
CA VAL A 11 -14.92 -9.24 -31.00
C VAL A 11 -14.43 -9.84 -29.71
N ASN A 12 -13.24 -9.40 -29.31
CA ASN A 12 -12.67 -9.66 -28.00
C ASN A 12 -13.68 -9.22 -26.92
N LEU A 13 -14.45 -10.17 -26.40
CA LEU A 13 -15.27 -10.02 -25.18
C LEU A 13 -14.40 -10.02 -23.91
N ARG A 14 -13.10 -9.74 -24.03
CA ARG A 14 -12.25 -9.49 -22.88
C ARG A 14 -12.55 -8.10 -22.37
N TYR A 15 -13.58 -8.03 -21.53
CA TYR A 15 -13.72 -7.00 -20.52
C TYR A 15 -12.46 -7.05 -19.65
N THR A 16 -11.41 -6.35 -20.06
CA THR A 16 -10.38 -5.85 -19.16
C THR A 16 -11.01 -4.69 -18.40
N GLY A 17 -12.00 -5.01 -17.55
CA GLY A 17 -12.31 -4.11 -16.43
C GLY A 17 -10.99 -3.76 -15.75
N PRO A 18 -10.87 -2.56 -15.13
CA PRO A 18 -9.61 -2.11 -14.57
C PRO A 18 -9.08 -3.25 -13.71
N THR A 19 -8.02 -3.89 -14.20
CA THR A 19 -7.33 -4.95 -13.50
C THR A 19 -7.04 -4.32 -12.17
N LYS A 20 -7.77 -4.72 -11.12
CA LYS A 20 -7.29 -4.50 -9.76
C LYS A 20 -5.88 -5.05 -9.85
N PRO A 21 -4.84 -4.18 -9.77
CA PRO A 21 -3.47 -4.65 -9.90
C PRO A 21 -3.40 -5.83 -8.96
N VAL A 22 -2.97 -6.99 -9.47
CA VAL A 22 -2.88 -8.23 -8.70
C VAL A 22 -2.22 -7.82 -7.40
N VAL A 23 -3.06 -7.66 -6.37
CA VAL A 23 -2.61 -7.22 -5.07
C VAL A 23 -1.95 -8.49 -4.60
N LYS A 24 -0.65 -8.64 -4.87
CA LYS A 24 0.20 -9.51 -4.07
C LYS A 24 -0.28 -9.27 -2.66
N ASP A 25 -0.77 -10.29 -1.96
CA ASP A 25 -1.38 -10.19 -0.63
C ASP A 25 -0.49 -9.35 0.31
N SER A 26 -0.63 -8.04 0.20
CA SER A 26 0.29 -7.08 0.79
C SER A 26 -0.44 -6.61 2.02
N PHE A 27 0.22 -6.73 3.16
CA PHE A 27 -0.39 -6.42 4.45
C PHE A 27 -0.95 -4.98 4.55
N VAL A 28 -0.56 -4.11 3.60
CA VAL A 28 -0.92 -2.69 3.48
C VAL A 28 -1.87 -2.35 2.34
N ALA A 29 -2.29 -3.32 1.52
CA ALA A 29 -3.13 -3.04 0.38
C ALA A 29 -4.50 -2.48 0.79
N GLY A 30 -4.86 -1.32 0.23
CA GLY A 30 -6.10 -0.60 0.56
C GLY A 30 -6.10 0.05 1.95
N LYS A 31 -5.01 -0.05 2.72
CA LYS A 31 -4.89 0.51 4.07
C LYS A 31 -4.20 1.86 4.07
N THR A 32 -4.51 2.68 5.08
CA THR A 32 -3.83 3.97 5.29
C THR A 32 -2.62 3.77 6.18
N VAL A 33 -1.44 3.97 5.60
CA VAL A 33 -0.15 3.79 6.26
C VAL A 33 0.47 5.15 6.56
N VAL A 34 1.00 5.33 7.76
CA VAL A 34 1.74 6.53 8.13
C VAL A 34 3.21 6.19 8.31
N ILE A 35 4.10 6.90 7.63
CA ILE A 35 5.54 6.75 7.83
C ILE A 35 6.07 7.86 8.74
N THR A 36 6.86 7.49 9.75
CA THR A 36 7.49 8.42 10.68
C THR A 36 8.92 8.01 11.01
N GLY A 37 9.77 8.97 11.34
CA GLY A 37 11.20 8.76 11.59
C GLY A 37 12.06 8.99 10.35
N LYS A 38 13.34 8.63 10.52
CA LYS A 38 14.32 8.44 9.45
C LYS A 38 14.46 6.94 9.20
N PHE A 39 14.51 6.57 7.93
CA PHE A 39 14.86 5.23 7.51
C PHE A 39 16.30 5.30 7.02
N ALA A 40 17.16 4.44 7.53
CA ALA A 40 18.57 4.41 7.13
C ALA A 40 18.74 3.62 5.83
N GLU A 41 17.95 2.56 5.65
CA GLU A 41 17.99 1.71 4.46
C GLU A 41 17.10 2.25 3.33
N PHE A 42 16.15 3.13 3.64
CA PHE A 42 15.26 3.70 2.63
C PHE A 42 15.19 5.22 2.61
N SER A 43 15.17 5.77 1.40
CA SER A 43 14.73 7.15 1.22
C SER A 43 13.20 7.23 1.36
N ARG A 44 12.69 8.18 2.16
CA ARG A 44 11.25 8.47 2.28
C ARG A 44 10.45 8.36 0.97
N PRO A 45 10.87 8.99 -0.15
CA PRO A 45 10.14 8.87 -1.42
C PRO A 45 10.16 7.47 -2.03
N ALA A 46 11.24 6.70 -1.83
CA ALA A 46 11.34 5.32 -2.32
C ALA A 46 10.38 4.40 -1.55
N LEU A 47 10.33 4.56 -0.23
CA LEU A 47 9.44 3.79 0.65
C LEU A 47 7.97 4.14 0.38
N THR A 48 7.66 5.43 0.17
CA THR A 48 6.34 5.87 -0.28
C THR A 48 5.95 5.20 -1.60
N LYS A 49 6.82 5.22 -2.61
CA LYS A 49 6.54 4.57 -3.91
C LYS A 49 6.35 3.07 -3.80
N GLN A 50 7.14 2.39 -2.97
CA GLN A 50 6.97 0.96 -2.77
C GLN A 50 5.63 0.64 -2.11
N LEU A 51 5.28 1.35 -1.03
CA LEU A 51 4.00 1.19 -0.35
C LEU A 51 2.82 1.50 -1.28
N GLU A 52 2.90 2.59 -2.05
CA GLU A 52 1.90 2.93 -3.08
C GLU A 52 1.81 1.86 -4.16
N GLY A 53 2.95 1.29 -4.58
CA GLY A 53 3.01 0.16 -5.52
C GLY A 53 2.37 -1.13 -4.99
N LEU A 54 2.39 -1.34 -3.67
CA LEU A 54 1.68 -2.41 -2.98
C LEU A 54 0.19 -2.10 -2.75
N GLY A 55 -0.30 -0.93 -3.23
CA GLY A 55 -1.68 -0.50 -3.09
C GLY A 55 -2.01 0.16 -1.75
N ALA A 56 -1.01 0.57 -0.97
CA ALA A 56 -1.19 1.29 0.28
C ALA A 56 -1.34 2.80 0.06
N LYS A 57 -2.06 3.47 0.96
CA LYS A 57 -2.15 4.94 0.97
C LYS A 57 -1.22 5.52 2.01
N VAL A 58 -0.13 6.14 1.57
CA VAL A 58 0.88 6.72 2.49
C VAL A 58 0.49 8.14 2.89
N THR A 59 0.50 8.42 4.19
CA THR A 59 0.20 9.74 4.75
C THR A 59 1.24 10.16 5.80
N GLY A 60 1.44 11.45 6.01
CA GLY A 60 2.44 11.98 6.94
C GLY A 60 1.95 12.19 8.38
N SER A 61 0.64 12.00 8.62
CA SER A 61 -0.06 12.35 9.85
C SER A 61 -0.85 11.18 10.41
N VAL A 62 -0.66 10.90 11.71
CA VAL A 62 -1.40 9.87 12.44
C VAL A 62 -2.82 10.38 12.70
N SER A 63 -3.81 9.60 12.30
CA SER A 63 -5.23 9.89 12.50
C SER A 63 -5.96 8.64 12.97
N LYS A 64 -7.22 8.79 13.43
CA LYS A 64 -8.08 7.65 13.82
C LYS A 64 -8.38 6.69 12.66
N LYS A 65 -8.16 7.13 11.42
CA LYS A 65 -8.32 6.32 10.20
C LYS A 65 -7.02 5.64 9.75
N THR A 66 -5.93 5.80 10.50
CA THR A 66 -4.66 5.16 10.18
C THR A 66 -4.72 3.71 10.61
N ASP A 67 -4.57 2.80 9.65
CA ASP A 67 -4.56 1.36 9.91
C ASP A 67 -3.19 0.87 10.37
N LEU A 68 -2.12 1.57 9.97
CA LEU A 68 -0.75 1.18 10.27
C LEU A 68 0.18 2.40 10.39
N LEU A 69 1.02 2.41 11.41
CA LEU A 69 2.16 3.33 11.53
C LEU A 69 3.46 2.57 11.28
N ILE A 70 4.27 3.00 10.32
CA ILE A 70 5.65 2.56 10.15
C ILE A 70 6.56 3.53 10.90
N ALA A 71 7.22 3.05 11.94
CA ALA A 71 8.19 3.79 12.73
C ALA A 71 9.62 3.44 12.32
N GLY A 72 10.35 4.42 11.82
CA GLY A 72 11.80 4.39 11.64
C GLY A 72 12.54 5.00 12.83
N ASP A 73 13.85 5.13 12.67
CA ASP A 73 14.76 5.69 13.67
C ASP A 73 14.34 7.14 14.04
N ALA A 74 14.31 7.43 15.34
CA ALA A 74 13.84 8.70 15.91
C ALA A 74 12.37 9.12 15.65
N ALA A 75 11.41 8.18 15.63
CA ALA A 75 9.97 8.45 15.45
C ALA A 75 9.22 9.12 16.65
N GLY A 76 9.94 9.61 17.67
CA GLY A 76 9.44 9.90 19.02
C GLY A 76 8.10 10.62 19.16
N SER A 77 7.84 11.70 18.39
CA SER A 77 6.61 12.50 18.57
C SER A 77 5.36 11.95 17.87
N LYS A 78 5.50 10.99 16.95
CA LYS A 78 4.37 10.35 16.24
C LYS A 78 4.08 8.95 16.78
N LEU A 79 5.10 8.30 17.32
CA LEU A 79 4.98 7.03 18.03
C LEU A 79 4.05 7.18 19.25
N ALA A 80 4.26 8.21 20.07
CA ALA A 80 3.39 8.52 21.21
C ALA A 80 1.92 8.76 20.82
N LYS A 81 1.69 9.44 19.68
CA LYS A 81 0.32 9.66 19.16
C LYS A 81 -0.32 8.36 18.64
N ALA A 82 0.42 7.52 17.95
CA ALA A 82 -0.07 6.23 17.49
C ALA A 82 -0.39 5.28 18.64
N GLN A 83 0.46 5.24 19.67
CA GLN A 83 0.20 4.49 20.91
C GLN A 83 -1.08 4.99 21.61
N SER A 84 -1.25 6.30 21.69
CA SER A 84 -2.46 6.91 22.29
C SER A 84 -3.73 6.63 21.49
N LEU A 85 -3.60 6.47 20.17
CA LEU A 85 -4.71 6.14 19.27
C LEU A 85 -4.89 4.63 19.07
N ASN A 86 -4.09 3.81 19.75
CA ASN A 86 -4.09 2.34 19.64
C ASN A 86 -3.90 1.84 18.20
N VAL A 87 -3.08 2.56 17.43
CA VAL A 87 -2.75 2.23 16.04
C VAL A 87 -1.61 1.21 16.02
N PRO A 88 -1.69 0.14 15.21
CA PRO A 88 -0.61 -0.83 15.06
C PRO A 88 0.66 -0.15 14.56
N ILE A 89 1.78 -0.43 15.23
CA ILE A 89 3.10 0.12 14.89
C ILE A 89 3.94 -1.00 14.30
N MET A 90 4.50 -0.74 13.13
CA MET A 90 5.42 -1.62 12.41
C MET A 90 6.78 -0.94 12.29
N ASN A 91 7.86 -1.69 12.44
CA ASN A 91 9.22 -1.17 12.31
C ASN A 91 9.76 -1.32 10.88
N GLU A 92 10.85 -0.60 10.56
CA GLU A 92 11.56 -0.73 9.27
C GLU A 92 11.96 -2.18 8.96
N THR A 93 12.41 -2.92 9.98
CA THR A 93 12.80 -4.34 9.85
C THR A 93 11.64 -5.25 9.46
N GLU A 94 10.44 -5.00 9.99
CA GLU A 94 9.25 -5.77 9.66
C GLU A 94 8.76 -5.44 8.24
N LEU A 95 8.84 -4.16 7.85
CA LEU A 95 8.54 -3.76 6.48
C LEU A 95 9.49 -4.42 5.49
N LEU A 96 10.79 -4.46 5.79
CA LEU A 96 11.81 -5.15 4.98
C LEU A 96 11.54 -6.65 4.85
N ALA A 97 11.15 -7.30 5.94
CA ALA A 97 10.80 -8.71 5.93
C ALA A 97 9.60 -8.96 4.99
N ASN A 98 8.54 -8.15 5.10
CA ASN A 98 7.37 -8.25 4.24
C ASN A 98 7.63 -7.86 2.76
N LEU A 99 8.76 -7.20 2.47
CA LEU A 99 9.11 -6.77 1.12
C LEU A 99 10.00 -7.76 0.36
N LYS A 100 10.66 -8.68 1.09
CA LYS A 100 11.63 -9.64 0.53
C LYS A 100 11.03 -10.99 0.15
N ASP A 101 9.76 -11.24 0.48
CA ASP A 101 9.01 -12.46 0.13
C ASP A 101 8.03 -12.27 -1.06
#